data_AF-A0A8S1MWT2-F1
#
_entry.id   AF-A0A8S1MWT2-F1
#
_cell.length_a   1.000
_cell.length_b   1.000
_cell.length_c   1.000
_cell.angle_alpha   90.00
_cell.angle_beta   90.00
_cell.angle_gamma   90.00
#
_symmetry.space_group_name_H-M   'P 1'
#
loop_
_entity.id
_entity.type
_entity.pdbx_description
1 polymer ?
#
loop_
_entity_poly.entity_id
_entity_poly.type
_entity_poly.pdbx_seq_one_letter_code
_entity_poly.pdbx_strand_id
1 'polypeptide(L)'
;MKQVIFLIMLIVLSQQTSLSSKVDAVMTQMDKMTLKNDFSKQLASLIELKMLQSSYVEEVLKEIKLIRDQLIADQTIEDQEFAKKIGQLNVEIEILEIQTEKLAKELQRLNQQIADLNEDISKLIGTQQSQEKQLQTLGSKEEDIRNQYKLEIETISQRTTNNIKSIDGLNEMIGKLQQAVFAEQSKTTILSQQHTKQYVDQLANSLGPNHPITALVAVTTKFDVPTVTRIIQLLENIRDQRIQENSGANEYIAKVTQSYDVTLKEVTEVRERLSADYSRTVVTLKRRNEDNALSTKSRNQIQKDLPIALDLLQQYRNEREIVQSNYNLRTAKRDNEVKIITQAYTIVAQQVKV
;
A
#
# COMPACT_ATOMS: atom_id res chain seq x y z
N MET A 1 16.19 -16.40 115.43
CA MET A 1 15.34 -16.80 114.27
C MET A 1 14.17 -15.84 114.00
N LYS A 2 13.30 -15.50 114.96
CA LYS A 2 12.14 -14.61 114.72
C LYS A 2 12.50 -13.18 114.25
N GLN A 3 13.56 -12.57 114.78
CA GLN A 3 14.00 -11.22 114.37
C GLN A 3 14.60 -11.16 112.96
N VAL A 4 15.24 -12.24 112.49
CA VAL A 4 15.82 -12.32 111.13
C VAL A 4 14.71 -12.49 110.09
N ILE A 5 13.68 -13.29 110.41
CA ILE A 5 12.48 -13.43 109.56
C ILE A 5 11.73 -12.10 109.46
N PHE A 6 11.61 -11.34 110.56
CA PHE A 6 10.96 -10.03 110.56
C PHE A 6 11.74 -9.01 109.73
N LEU A 7 13.07 -9.00 109.81
CA LEU A 7 13.92 -8.11 109.00
C LEU A 7 13.84 -8.47 107.50
N ILE A 8 13.87 -9.75 107.15
CA ILE A 8 13.69 -10.20 105.76
C ILE A 8 12.28 -9.85 105.26
N MET A 9 11.25 -10.01 106.09
CA MET A 9 9.88 -9.65 105.74
C MET A 9 9.71 -8.12 105.59
N LEU A 10 10.39 -7.30 106.41
CA LEU A 10 10.41 -5.83 106.28
C LEU A 10 11.22 -5.37 105.07
N ILE A 11 12.34 -6.03 104.76
CA ILE A 11 13.13 -5.76 103.54
C ILE A 11 12.30 -6.10 102.31
N VAL A 12 11.64 -7.27 102.29
CA VAL A 12 10.75 -7.67 101.20
C VAL A 12 9.53 -6.75 101.09
N LEU A 13 8.87 -6.39 102.20
CA LEU A 13 7.76 -5.42 102.18
C LEU A 13 8.23 -4.04 101.71
N SER A 14 9.37 -3.54 102.19
CA SER A 14 9.90 -2.23 101.80
C SER A 14 10.32 -2.19 100.32
N GLN A 15 10.90 -3.28 99.82
CA GLN A 15 11.20 -3.47 98.39
C GLN A 15 9.91 -3.54 97.57
N GLN A 16 8.88 -4.25 98.05
CA GLN A 16 7.60 -4.37 97.37
C GLN A 16 6.80 -3.05 97.38
N THR A 17 6.82 -2.27 98.46
CA THR A 17 6.20 -0.93 98.52
C THR A 17 6.95 0.10 97.67
N SER A 18 8.29 0.02 97.64
CA SER A 18 9.12 0.88 96.79
C SER A 18 8.85 0.60 95.31
N LEU A 19 8.80 -0.68 94.93
CA LEU A 19 8.47 -1.10 93.57
C LEU A 19 7.05 -0.66 93.16
N SER A 20 6.04 -0.88 94.03
CA SER A 20 4.67 -0.41 93.80
C SER A 20 4.61 1.11 93.57
N SER A 21 5.34 1.89 94.37
CA SER A 21 5.38 3.36 94.21
C SER A 21 6.08 3.81 92.91
N LYS A 22 7.11 3.07 92.45
CA LYS A 22 7.78 3.33 91.16
C LYS A 22 6.85 2.98 89.99
N VAL A 23 6.08 1.89 90.08
CA VAL A 23 5.05 1.53 89.10
C VAL A 23 3.99 2.62 89.01
N ASP A 24 3.41 3.05 90.15
CA ASP A 24 2.38 4.10 90.19
C ASP A 24 2.88 5.42 89.59
N ALA A 25 4.15 5.78 89.83
CA ALA A 25 4.77 6.96 89.26
C ALA A 25 4.96 6.87 87.74
N VAL A 26 5.41 5.72 87.21
CA VAL A 26 5.49 5.46 85.76
C VAL A 26 4.10 5.54 85.13
N MET A 27 3.11 4.85 85.72
CA MET A 27 1.75 4.80 85.18
C MET A 27 1.10 6.19 85.19
N THR A 28 1.27 6.97 86.26
CA THR A 28 0.77 8.36 86.31
C THR A 28 1.38 9.25 85.23
N GLN A 29 2.64 9.04 84.87
CA GLN A 29 3.28 9.79 83.78
C GLN A 29 2.90 9.24 82.40
N MET A 30 2.73 7.92 82.25
CA MET A 30 2.22 7.30 81.02
C MET A 30 0.77 7.68 80.74
N ASP A 31 -0.06 7.85 81.78
CA ASP A 31 -1.44 8.34 81.69
C ASP A 31 -1.54 9.78 81.18
N LYS A 32 -0.47 10.56 81.34
CA LYS A 32 -0.35 11.91 80.75
C LYS A 32 0.11 11.85 79.29
N MET A 33 0.74 10.75 78.88
CA MET A 33 1.17 10.49 77.50
C MET A 33 0.20 9.65 76.69
N THR A 34 -0.81 9.03 77.29
CA THR A 34 -1.88 8.28 76.61
C THR A 34 -2.79 9.23 75.80
N LEU A 35 -2.16 9.92 74.85
CA LEU A 35 -2.81 10.56 73.73
C LEU A 35 -3.18 9.48 72.72
N LYS A 36 -4.41 8.97 72.89
CA LYS A 36 -5.37 8.60 71.84
C LYS A 36 -4.96 7.60 70.74
N ASN A 37 -4.37 6.45 71.06
CA ASN A 37 -4.54 5.25 70.20
C ASN A 37 -4.41 3.95 71.00
N ASP A 38 -4.93 2.85 70.44
CA ASP A 38 -4.93 1.55 71.12
C ASP A 38 -3.53 1.00 71.38
N PHE A 39 -2.55 1.36 70.53
CA PHE A 39 -1.15 0.98 70.70
C PHE A 39 -0.54 1.54 71.99
N SER A 40 -0.73 2.84 72.27
CA SER A 40 -0.22 3.47 73.50
C SER A 40 -0.78 2.83 74.77
N LYS A 41 -2.06 2.43 74.75
CA LYS A 41 -2.72 1.73 75.87
C LYS A 41 -2.15 0.32 76.05
N GLN A 42 -2.01 -0.44 74.96
CA GLN A 42 -1.44 -1.78 75.00
C GLN A 42 0.00 -1.76 75.50
N LEU A 43 0.81 -0.79 75.05
CA LEU A 43 2.17 -0.60 75.52
C LEU A 43 2.20 -0.26 77.02
N ALA A 44 1.34 0.65 77.47
CA ALA A 44 1.26 1.04 78.88
C ALA A 44 0.92 -0.16 79.79
N SER A 45 -0.10 -0.95 79.41
CA SER A 45 -0.47 -2.17 80.14
C SER A 45 0.63 -3.24 80.11
N LEU A 46 1.38 -3.36 79.01
CA LEU A 46 2.51 -4.28 78.92
C LEU A 46 3.64 -3.86 79.87
N ILE A 47 3.96 -2.56 79.92
CA ILE A 47 4.98 -2.01 80.81
C ILE A 47 4.57 -2.19 82.28
N GLU A 48 3.30 -1.92 82.62
CA GLU A 48 2.74 -2.15 83.96
C GLU A 48 2.92 -3.61 84.40
N LEU A 49 2.45 -4.54 83.57
CA LEU A 49 2.55 -5.97 83.83
C LEU A 49 4.01 -6.41 84.03
N LYS A 50 4.92 -5.91 83.18
CA LYS A 50 6.34 -6.26 83.23
C LYS A 50 7.06 -5.67 84.43
N MET A 51 6.71 -4.46 84.86
CA MET A 51 7.26 -3.88 86.11
C MET A 51 6.73 -4.59 87.36
N LEU A 52 5.51 -5.11 87.34
CA LEU A 52 4.96 -5.92 88.44
C LEU A 52 5.56 -7.32 88.52
N GLN A 53 6.02 -7.87 87.38
CA GLN A 53 6.61 -9.22 87.28
C GLN A 53 8.13 -9.24 87.44
N SER A 54 8.83 -8.18 87.02
CA SER A 54 10.29 -8.07 87.13
C SER A 54 10.70 -7.39 88.43
N SER A 55 11.75 -7.89 89.07
CA SER A 55 12.33 -7.24 90.26
C SER A 55 13.19 -6.01 89.92
N TYR A 56 13.43 -5.74 88.63
CA TYR A 56 14.40 -4.75 88.16
C TYR A 56 13.84 -3.93 86.97
N VAL A 57 13.79 -2.61 87.13
CA VAL A 57 13.34 -1.65 86.11
C VAL A 57 14.24 -1.68 84.87
N GLU A 58 15.50 -2.07 85.03
CA GLU A 58 16.47 -2.25 83.95
C GLU A 58 16.07 -3.33 82.94
N GLU A 59 15.40 -4.40 83.37
CA GLU A 59 14.90 -5.45 82.48
C GLU A 59 13.74 -4.93 81.62
N VAL A 60 12.84 -4.14 82.22
CA VAL A 60 11.74 -3.46 81.51
C VAL A 60 12.28 -2.47 80.48
N LEU A 61 13.32 -1.71 80.82
CA LEU A 61 13.98 -0.82 79.86
C LEU A 61 14.61 -1.57 78.68
N LYS A 62 15.22 -2.73 78.94
CA LYS A 62 15.80 -3.56 77.88
C LYS A 62 14.70 -4.07 76.94
N GLU A 63 13.56 -4.51 77.47
CA GLU A 63 12.42 -4.95 76.65
C GLU A 63 11.81 -3.80 75.83
N ILE A 64 11.58 -2.62 76.42
CA ILE A 64 11.07 -1.44 75.67
C ILE A 64 12.04 -1.05 74.55
N LYS A 65 13.36 -1.08 74.83
CA LYS A 65 14.40 -0.81 73.82
C LYS A 65 14.37 -1.85 72.70
N LEU A 66 14.24 -3.14 73.01
CA LEU A 66 14.14 -4.21 72.01
C LEU A 66 12.92 -4.03 71.11
N ILE A 67 11.76 -3.69 71.66
CA ILE A 67 10.54 -3.43 70.87
C ILE A 67 10.77 -2.24 69.93
N ARG A 68 11.38 -1.16 70.42
CA ARG A 68 11.72 0.01 69.59
C ARG A 68 12.67 -0.34 68.45
N ASP A 69 13.76 -1.02 68.79
CA ASP A 69 14.81 -1.37 67.82
C ASP A 69 14.26 -2.36 66.77
N GLN A 70 13.34 -3.26 67.17
CA GLN A 70 12.61 -4.13 66.25
C GLN A 70 11.71 -3.34 65.28
N LEU A 71 10.92 -2.37 65.76
CA LEU A 71 10.10 -1.55 64.87
C LEU A 71 10.93 -0.75 63.85
N ILE A 72 12.10 -0.25 64.27
CA ILE A 72 13.05 0.43 63.38
C ILE A 72 13.62 -0.56 62.35
N ALA A 73 13.99 -1.77 62.76
CA ALA A 73 14.45 -2.81 61.85
C ALA A 73 13.37 -3.22 60.84
N ASP A 74 12.13 -3.40 61.29
CA ASP A 74 10.98 -3.72 60.44
C ASP A 74 10.70 -2.59 59.44
N GLN A 75 10.82 -1.32 59.86
CA GLN A 75 10.71 -0.17 58.95
C GLN A 75 11.82 -0.21 57.90
N THR A 76 13.06 -0.50 58.29
CA THR A 76 14.19 -0.59 57.35
C THR A 76 13.96 -1.68 56.29
N ILE A 77 13.39 -2.83 56.68
CA ILE A 77 13.03 -3.90 55.74
C ILE A 77 11.91 -3.43 54.80
N GLU A 78 10.86 -2.79 55.34
CA GLU A 78 9.78 -2.25 54.50
C GLU A 78 10.30 -1.20 53.50
N ASP A 79 11.19 -0.30 53.92
CA ASP A 79 11.80 0.72 53.05
C ASP A 79 12.52 0.08 51.87
N GLN A 80 13.26 -1.01 52.12
CA GLN A 80 13.96 -1.76 51.08
C GLN A 80 13.00 -2.47 50.12
N GLU A 81 11.97 -3.13 50.64
CA GLU A 81 10.94 -3.79 49.82
C GLU A 81 10.15 -2.78 48.97
N PHE A 82 9.78 -1.65 49.57
CA PHE A 82 9.12 -0.54 48.91
C PHE A 82 9.99 0.04 47.79
N ALA A 83 11.25 0.37 48.08
CA ALA A 83 12.18 0.91 47.09
C ALA A 83 12.35 -0.05 45.90
N LYS A 84 12.46 -1.35 46.18
CA LYS A 84 12.53 -2.39 45.15
C LYS A 84 11.26 -2.44 44.30
N LYS A 85 10.08 -2.48 44.92
CA LYS A 85 8.80 -2.60 44.22
C LYS A 85 8.48 -1.35 43.39
N ILE A 86 8.71 -0.15 43.92
CA ILE A 86 8.53 1.10 43.18
C ILE A 86 9.55 1.21 42.04
N GLY A 87 10.81 0.83 42.28
CA GLY A 87 11.82 0.79 41.23
C GLY A 87 11.40 -0.10 40.06
N GLN A 88 10.91 -1.31 40.35
CA GLN A 88 10.39 -2.23 39.33
C GLN A 88 9.20 -1.65 38.57
N LEU A 89 8.20 -1.11 39.29
CA LEU A 89 7.01 -0.51 38.67
C LEU A 89 7.36 0.69 37.79
N ASN A 90 8.30 1.54 38.20
CA ASN A 90 8.74 2.68 37.41
C ASN A 90 9.41 2.24 36.10
N VAL A 91 10.23 1.20 36.13
CA VAL A 91 10.87 0.65 34.92
C VAL A 91 9.82 0.06 33.97
N GLU A 92 8.86 -0.72 34.48
CA GLU A 92 7.77 -1.27 33.64
C GLU A 92 6.90 -0.17 33.02
N ILE A 93 6.57 0.87 33.80
CA ILE A 93 5.85 2.05 33.32
C ILE A 93 6.63 2.74 32.19
N GLU A 94 7.93 2.99 32.38
CA GLU A 94 8.78 3.65 31.37
C GLU A 94 8.86 2.81 30.07
N ILE A 95 9.04 1.50 30.19
CA ILE A 95 9.05 0.58 29.03
C ILE A 95 7.71 0.66 28.28
N LEU A 96 6.59 0.62 28.98
CA LEU A 96 5.25 0.70 28.38
C LEU A 96 4.96 2.07 27.78
N GLU A 97 5.42 3.16 28.38
CA GLU A 97 5.33 4.51 27.81
C GLU A 97 6.07 4.59 26.46
N ILE A 98 7.31 4.09 26.41
CA ILE A 98 8.09 4.04 25.16
C ILE A 98 7.39 3.15 24.11
N GLN A 99 6.90 1.99 24.51
CA GLN A 99 6.22 1.07 23.60
C GLN A 99 4.91 1.66 23.04
N THR A 100 4.09 2.26 23.89
CA THR A 100 2.82 2.89 23.47
C THR A 100 3.07 4.09 22.55
N GLU A 101 4.07 4.92 22.83
CA GLU A 101 4.46 6.03 21.95
C GLU A 101 4.95 5.51 20.58
N LYS A 102 5.78 4.46 20.58
CA LYS A 102 6.27 3.84 19.36
C LYS A 102 5.13 3.26 18.52
N LEU A 103 4.22 2.51 19.15
CA LEU A 103 3.05 1.94 18.48
C LEU A 103 2.13 3.04 17.91
N ALA A 104 1.92 4.13 18.66
CA ALA A 104 1.10 5.26 18.19
C ALA A 104 1.72 5.97 16.98
N LYS A 105 3.04 6.24 17.01
CA LYS A 105 3.77 6.82 15.87
C LYS A 105 3.75 5.90 14.65
N GLU A 106 3.95 4.60 14.87
CA GLU A 106 3.92 3.62 13.79
C GLU A 106 2.52 3.47 13.19
N LEU A 107 1.46 3.53 14.01
CA LEU A 107 0.07 3.55 13.54
C LEU A 107 -0.20 4.76 12.65
N GLN A 108 0.22 5.96 13.07
CA GLN A 108 0.08 7.18 12.26
C GLN A 108 0.83 7.06 10.94
N ARG A 109 2.07 6.58 10.97
CA ARG A 109 2.89 6.35 9.76
C ARG A 109 2.22 5.37 8.80
N LEU A 110 1.71 4.25 9.31
CA LEU A 110 1.03 3.24 8.49
C LEU A 110 -0.28 3.76 7.90
N ASN A 111 -1.05 4.57 8.65
CA ASN A 111 -2.25 5.20 8.11
C ASN A 111 -1.94 6.12 6.92
N GLN A 112 -0.89 6.95 7.04
CA GLN A 112 -0.45 7.80 5.93
C GLN A 112 0.02 6.95 4.75
N GLN A 113 0.88 5.94 5.00
CA GLN A 113 1.38 5.05 3.97
C GLN A 113 0.25 4.32 3.22
N ILE A 114 -0.78 3.86 3.93
CA ILE A 114 -1.96 3.22 3.31
C ILE A 114 -2.74 4.22 2.45
N ALA A 115 -2.91 5.46 2.92
CA ALA A 115 -3.59 6.50 2.15
C ALA A 115 -2.85 6.81 0.84
N ASP A 116 -1.52 7.00 0.91
CA ASP A 116 -0.67 7.25 -0.24
C ASP A 116 -0.70 6.06 -1.22
N LEU A 117 -0.61 4.82 -0.70
CA LEU A 117 -0.70 3.61 -1.52
C LEU A 117 -2.07 3.49 -2.22
N ASN A 118 -3.17 3.83 -1.55
CA ASN A 118 -4.51 3.79 -2.15
C ASN A 118 -4.65 4.82 -3.28
N GLU A 119 -4.08 6.01 -3.10
CA GLU A 119 -4.05 7.04 -4.15
C GLU A 119 -3.23 6.57 -5.36
N ASP A 120 -2.03 6.03 -5.13
CA ASP A 120 -1.16 5.47 -6.16
C ASP A 120 -1.84 4.32 -6.92
N ILE A 121 -2.47 3.38 -6.21
CA ILE A 121 -3.24 2.27 -6.79
C ILE A 121 -4.34 2.81 -7.70
N SER A 122 -5.09 3.82 -7.24
CA SER A 122 -6.19 4.42 -8.02
C SER A 122 -5.67 5.08 -9.30
N LYS A 123 -4.56 5.81 -9.23
CA LYS A 123 -3.91 6.41 -10.41
C LYS A 123 -3.42 5.34 -11.39
N LEU A 124 -2.81 4.26 -10.89
CA LEU A 124 -2.32 3.15 -11.70
C LEU A 124 -3.46 2.40 -12.38
N ILE A 125 -4.59 2.18 -11.71
CA ILE A 125 -5.79 1.58 -12.33
C ILE A 125 -6.30 2.47 -13.47
N GLY A 126 -6.39 3.78 -13.26
CA GLY A 126 -6.79 4.72 -14.32
C GLY A 126 -5.83 4.70 -15.51
N THR A 127 -4.53 4.64 -15.23
CA THR A 127 -3.47 4.54 -16.25
C THR A 127 -3.60 3.23 -17.04
N GLN A 128 -3.77 2.10 -16.35
CA GLN A 128 -3.92 0.78 -16.95
C GLN A 128 -5.14 0.76 -17.90
N GLN A 129 -6.30 1.24 -17.45
CA GLN A 129 -7.51 1.29 -18.28
C GLN A 129 -7.36 2.19 -19.50
N SER A 130 -6.68 3.32 -19.36
CA SER A 130 -6.37 4.22 -20.48
C SER A 130 -5.45 3.54 -21.50
N GLN A 131 -4.38 2.90 -21.03
CA GLN A 131 -3.44 2.18 -21.89
C GLN A 131 -4.10 1.00 -22.60
N GLU A 132 -4.98 0.25 -21.93
CA GLU A 132 -5.75 -0.84 -22.52
C GLU A 132 -6.64 -0.36 -23.67
N LYS A 133 -7.40 0.73 -23.46
CA LYS A 133 -8.20 1.36 -24.53
C LYS A 133 -7.36 1.85 -25.70
N GLN A 134 -6.21 2.45 -25.41
CA GLN A 134 -5.29 2.93 -26.44
C GLN A 134 -4.70 1.77 -27.25
N LEU A 135 -4.36 0.65 -26.60
CA LEU A 135 -3.90 -0.58 -27.28
C LEU A 135 -4.97 -1.18 -28.19
N GLN A 136 -6.23 -1.26 -27.73
CA GLN A 136 -7.35 -1.71 -28.56
C GLN A 136 -7.54 -0.80 -29.78
N THR A 137 -7.51 0.51 -29.57
CA THR A 137 -7.65 1.50 -30.66
C THR A 137 -6.51 1.39 -31.67
N LEU A 138 -5.26 1.23 -31.21
CA LEU A 138 -4.10 1.04 -32.10
C LEU A 138 -4.18 -0.27 -32.86
N GLY A 139 -4.65 -1.34 -32.22
CA GLY A 139 -4.87 -2.63 -32.88
C GLY A 139 -5.88 -2.52 -34.02
N SER A 140 -7.04 -1.88 -33.78
CA SER A 140 -8.03 -1.65 -34.83
C SER A 140 -7.50 -0.77 -35.96
N LYS A 141 -6.76 0.30 -35.63
CA LYS A 141 -6.14 1.17 -36.66
C LYS A 141 -5.12 0.42 -37.52
N GLU A 142 -4.32 -0.47 -36.92
CA GLU A 142 -3.37 -1.29 -37.65
C GLU A 142 -4.08 -2.22 -38.63
N GLU A 143 -5.18 -2.84 -38.20
CA GLU A 143 -6.03 -3.68 -39.06
C GLU A 143 -6.66 -2.87 -40.21
N ASP A 144 -7.18 -1.67 -39.91
CA ASP A 144 -7.74 -0.76 -40.91
C ASP A 144 -6.69 -0.38 -41.97
N ILE A 145 -5.46 -0.05 -41.56
CA ILE A 145 -4.36 0.28 -42.48
C ILE A 145 -4.03 -0.91 -43.39
N ARG A 146 -3.97 -2.14 -42.84
CA ARG A 146 -3.73 -3.37 -43.62
C ARG A 146 -4.85 -3.61 -44.64
N ASN A 147 -6.10 -3.40 -44.24
CA ASN A 147 -7.27 -3.58 -45.10
C ASN A 147 -7.33 -2.52 -46.21
N GLN A 148 -7.07 -1.25 -45.89
CA GLN A 148 -7.01 -0.16 -46.86
C GLN A 148 -5.93 -0.41 -47.90
N TYR A 149 -4.72 -0.80 -47.46
CA TYR A 149 -3.62 -1.13 -48.37
C TYR A 149 -4.00 -2.28 -49.32
N LYS A 150 -4.57 -3.36 -48.80
CA LYS A 150 -5.02 -4.49 -49.62
C LYS A 150 -6.02 -4.06 -50.68
N LEU A 151 -7.02 -3.27 -50.30
CA LEU A 151 -8.08 -2.79 -51.19
C LEU A 151 -7.53 -1.82 -52.25
N GLU A 152 -6.59 -0.95 -51.88
CA GLU A 152 -5.95 -0.02 -52.81
C GLU A 152 -5.10 -0.76 -53.86
N ILE A 153 -4.27 -1.72 -53.44
CA ILE A 153 -3.48 -2.57 -54.35
C ILE A 153 -4.37 -3.39 -55.27
N GLU A 154 -5.45 -3.98 -54.75
CA GLU A 154 -6.42 -4.73 -55.56
C GLU A 154 -7.09 -3.83 -56.62
N THR A 155 -7.50 -2.62 -56.23
CA THR A 155 -8.13 -1.65 -57.13
C THR A 155 -7.17 -1.24 -58.26
N ILE A 156 -5.90 -0.95 -57.94
CA ILE A 156 -4.89 -0.61 -58.95
C ILE A 156 -4.66 -1.79 -59.89
N SER A 157 -4.52 -3.01 -59.35
CA SER A 157 -4.31 -4.22 -60.15
C SER A 157 -5.45 -4.49 -61.14
N GLN A 158 -6.71 -4.35 -60.68
CA GLN A 158 -7.89 -4.49 -61.52
C GLN A 158 -7.92 -3.41 -62.61
N ARG A 159 -7.64 -2.14 -62.27
CA ARG A 159 -7.58 -1.04 -63.23
C ARG A 159 -6.50 -1.26 -64.29
N THR A 160 -5.30 -1.65 -63.88
CA THR A 160 -4.18 -1.99 -64.77
C THR A 160 -4.56 -3.11 -65.73
N THR A 161 -5.16 -4.19 -65.21
CA THR A 161 -5.63 -5.32 -66.02
C THR A 161 -6.68 -4.90 -67.04
N ASN A 162 -7.64 -4.07 -66.64
CA ASN A 162 -8.70 -3.56 -67.52
C ASN A 162 -8.14 -2.62 -68.59
N ASN A 163 -7.18 -1.76 -68.23
CA ASN A 163 -6.50 -0.88 -69.17
C ASN A 163 -5.71 -1.69 -70.20
N ILE A 164 -4.96 -2.72 -69.79
CA ILE A 164 -4.22 -3.62 -70.71
C ILE A 164 -5.19 -4.28 -71.71
N LYS A 165 -6.27 -4.90 -71.23
CA LYS A 165 -7.29 -5.50 -72.09
C LYS A 165 -7.89 -4.49 -73.08
N SER A 166 -8.13 -3.26 -72.63
CA SER A 166 -8.66 -2.19 -73.48
C SER A 166 -7.64 -1.75 -74.54
N ILE A 167 -6.36 -1.64 -74.17
CA ILE A 167 -5.26 -1.31 -75.09
C ILE A 167 -5.12 -2.39 -76.16
N ASP A 168 -5.14 -3.67 -75.77
CA ASP A 168 -5.05 -4.80 -76.70
C ASP A 168 -6.21 -4.81 -77.69
N GLY A 169 -7.45 -4.63 -77.20
CA GLY A 169 -8.63 -4.53 -78.06
C GLY A 169 -8.60 -3.31 -78.99
N LEU A 170 -8.11 -2.16 -78.52
CA LEU A 170 -7.92 -0.96 -79.35
C LEU A 170 -6.84 -1.17 -80.42
N ASN A 171 -5.72 -1.81 -80.08
CA ASN A 171 -4.67 -2.14 -81.03
C ASN A 171 -5.18 -3.07 -82.14
N GLU A 172 -5.96 -4.09 -81.78
CA GLU A 172 -6.56 -4.98 -82.76
C GLU A 172 -7.54 -4.23 -83.68
N MET A 173 -8.44 -3.41 -83.11
CA MET A 173 -9.37 -2.59 -83.90
C MET A 173 -8.64 -1.62 -84.83
N ILE A 174 -7.68 -0.86 -84.32
CA ILE A 174 -6.89 0.11 -85.10
C ILE A 174 -6.16 -0.62 -86.24
N GLY A 175 -5.49 -1.75 -85.97
CA GLY A 175 -4.77 -2.51 -86.98
C GLY A 175 -5.67 -3.04 -88.10
N LYS A 176 -6.86 -3.55 -87.76
CA LYS A 176 -7.83 -4.03 -88.76
C LYS A 176 -8.44 -2.88 -89.58
N LEU A 177 -8.75 -1.76 -88.94
CA LEU A 177 -9.24 -0.56 -89.62
C LEU A 177 -8.18 0.05 -90.55
N GLN A 178 -6.92 0.14 -90.11
CA GLN A 178 -5.82 0.62 -90.93
C GLN A 178 -5.63 -0.28 -92.16
N GLN A 179 -5.67 -1.60 -92.01
CA GLN A 179 -5.62 -2.54 -93.15
C GLN A 179 -6.77 -2.32 -94.14
N ALA A 180 -8.00 -2.12 -93.64
CA ALA A 180 -9.14 -1.79 -94.48
C ALA A 180 -8.95 -0.45 -95.23
N VAL A 181 -8.43 0.58 -94.56
CA VAL A 181 -8.11 1.88 -95.18
C VAL A 181 -7.00 1.75 -96.22
N PHE A 182 -5.92 1.01 -95.95
CA PHE A 182 -4.84 0.79 -96.92
C PHE A 182 -5.33 0.04 -98.17
N ALA A 183 -6.16 -0.99 -98.00
CA ALA A 183 -6.80 -1.68 -99.12
C ALA A 183 -7.66 -0.71 -99.97
N GLU A 184 -8.36 0.21 -99.31
CA GLU A 184 -9.21 1.22 -99.93
C GLU A 184 -8.43 2.43 -100.50
N GLN A 185 -7.21 2.72 -100.02
CA GLN A 185 -6.32 3.77 -100.56
C GLN A 185 -5.51 3.28 -101.76
N SER A 186 -5.26 1.98 -101.87
CA SER A 186 -4.58 1.32 -103.01
C SER A 186 -5.41 1.33 -104.31
N LYS A 187 -6.47 2.14 -104.37
CA LYS A 187 -7.49 2.29 -105.43
C LYS A 187 -6.96 2.86 -106.75
N THR A 188 -6.22 2.04 -107.49
CA THR A 188 -6.10 2.21 -108.94
C THR A 188 -6.83 1.12 -109.74
N THR A 189 -7.61 0.22 -109.12
CA THR A 189 -8.33 -0.84 -109.87
C THR A 189 -9.70 -1.19 -109.28
N ILE A 190 -10.64 -1.51 -110.17
CA ILE A 190 -12.11 -1.73 -110.02
C ILE A 190 -12.49 -2.93 -109.08
N LEU A 191 -11.52 -3.49 -108.38
CA LEU A 191 -11.63 -4.62 -107.46
C LEU A 191 -12.06 -4.24 -106.01
N SER A 192 -12.28 -2.95 -105.74
CA SER A 192 -12.44 -2.38 -104.38
C SER A 192 -13.56 -2.96 -103.53
N GLN A 193 -14.81 -2.99 -104.00
CA GLN A 193 -15.92 -3.52 -103.19
C GLN A 193 -15.78 -5.02 -102.91
N GLN A 194 -15.16 -5.77 -103.82
CA GLN A 194 -15.02 -7.22 -103.69
C GLN A 194 -13.88 -7.59 -102.75
N HIS A 195 -12.75 -6.88 -102.77
CA HIS A 195 -11.66 -7.07 -101.81
C HIS A 195 -12.05 -6.62 -100.40
N THR A 196 -12.72 -5.48 -100.26
CA THR A 196 -13.18 -4.99 -98.96
C THR A 196 -14.25 -5.90 -98.37
N LYS A 197 -15.16 -6.43 -99.20
CA LYS A 197 -16.11 -7.48 -98.81
C LYS A 197 -15.42 -8.80 -98.44
N GLN A 198 -14.44 -9.25 -99.23
CA GLN A 198 -13.65 -10.45 -98.91
C GLN A 198 -12.90 -10.30 -97.58
N TYR A 199 -12.37 -9.12 -97.28
CA TYR A 199 -11.70 -8.85 -96.01
C TYR A 199 -12.67 -8.89 -94.82
N VAL A 200 -13.86 -8.29 -94.97
CA VAL A 200 -14.93 -8.38 -93.97
C VAL A 200 -15.41 -9.83 -93.80
N ASP A 201 -15.56 -10.60 -94.89
CA ASP A 201 -15.95 -12.01 -94.86
C ASP A 201 -14.87 -12.87 -94.17
N GLN A 202 -13.58 -12.59 -94.40
CA GLN A 202 -12.47 -13.23 -93.69
C GLN A 202 -12.48 -12.92 -92.19
N LEU A 203 -12.82 -11.70 -91.79
CA LEU A 203 -13.00 -11.32 -90.39
C LEU A 203 -14.24 -11.98 -89.78
N ALA A 204 -15.36 -12.05 -90.52
CA ALA A 204 -16.56 -12.74 -90.09
C ALA A 204 -16.33 -14.24 -89.89
N ASN A 205 -15.50 -14.87 -90.71
CA ASN A 205 -15.13 -16.28 -90.58
C ASN A 205 -14.16 -16.54 -89.42
N SER A 206 -13.33 -15.57 -89.05
CA SER A 206 -12.33 -15.75 -87.98
C SER A 206 -12.81 -15.31 -86.59
N LEU A 207 -13.54 -14.20 -86.50
CA LEU A 207 -14.01 -13.60 -85.23
C LEU A 207 -15.52 -13.80 -85.00
N GLY A 208 -16.26 -14.15 -86.06
CA GLY A 208 -17.72 -14.16 -86.07
C GLY A 208 -18.31 -12.88 -86.66
N PRO A 209 -19.46 -12.95 -87.35
CA PRO A 209 -20.07 -11.80 -88.04
C PRO A 209 -20.59 -10.72 -87.09
N ASN A 210 -20.93 -11.08 -85.84
CA ASN A 210 -21.41 -10.16 -84.81
C ASN A 210 -20.30 -9.65 -83.87
N HIS A 211 -19.05 -10.03 -84.11
CA HIS A 211 -17.94 -9.57 -83.28
C HIS A 211 -17.76 -8.05 -83.41
N PRO A 212 -17.50 -7.31 -82.32
CA PRO A 212 -17.38 -5.85 -82.37
C PRO A 212 -16.39 -5.36 -83.42
N ILE A 213 -15.25 -6.04 -83.58
CA ILE A 213 -14.23 -5.70 -84.58
C ILE A 213 -14.76 -5.93 -86.01
N THR A 214 -15.41 -7.07 -86.28
CA THR A 214 -16.00 -7.37 -87.58
C THR A 214 -17.10 -6.37 -87.94
N ALA A 215 -17.97 -6.06 -86.98
CA ALA A 215 -19.04 -5.09 -87.15
C ALA A 215 -18.49 -3.67 -87.39
N LEU A 216 -17.46 -3.27 -86.62
CA LEU A 216 -16.83 -1.96 -86.77
C LEU A 216 -16.16 -1.84 -88.15
N VAL A 217 -15.36 -2.83 -88.55
CA VAL A 217 -14.73 -2.86 -89.88
C VAL A 217 -15.80 -2.82 -90.97
N ALA A 218 -16.83 -3.67 -90.91
CA ALA A 218 -17.93 -3.69 -91.87
C ALA A 218 -18.68 -2.35 -91.97
N VAL A 219 -18.90 -1.66 -90.84
CA VAL A 219 -19.50 -0.32 -90.83
C VAL A 219 -18.54 0.72 -91.42
N THR A 220 -17.24 0.63 -91.14
CA THR A 220 -16.25 1.55 -91.72
C THR A 220 -16.10 1.44 -93.23
N THR A 221 -16.40 0.28 -93.83
CA THR A 221 -16.44 0.13 -95.30
C THR A 221 -17.50 0.99 -95.99
N LYS A 222 -18.46 1.56 -95.24
CA LYS A 222 -19.52 2.44 -95.74
C LYS A 222 -19.14 3.93 -95.69
N PHE A 223 -18.02 4.27 -95.07
CA PHE A 223 -17.53 5.63 -94.93
C PHE A 223 -16.35 5.89 -95.88
N ASP A 224 -16.14 7.16 -96.27
CA ASP A 224 -14.99 7.57 -97.06
C ASP A 224 -13.69 7.48 -96.23
N VAL A 225 -12.57 7.32 -96.93
CA VAL A 225 -11.23 7.18 -96.33
C VAL A 225 -10.93 8.26 -95.27
N PRO A 226 -11.15 9.57 -95.51
CA PRO A 226 -10.99 10.61 -94.49
C PRO A 226 -11.77 10.37 -93.19
N THR A 227 -13.02 9.93 -93.28
CA THR A 227 -13.85 9.63 -92.11
C THR A 227 -13.31 8.45 -91.32
N VAL A 228 -12.88 7.38 -91.99
CA VAL A 228 -12.28 6.21 -91.31
C VAL A 228 -10.92 6.55 -90.69
N THR A 229 -10.11 7.38 -91.35
CA THR A 229 -8.85 7.91 -90.78
C THR A 229 -9.12 8.72 -89.49
N ARG A 230 -10.19 9.51 -89.45
CA ARG A 230 -10.56 10.25 -88.23
C ARG A 230 -11.03 9.33 -87.10
N ILE A 231 -11.74 8.25 -87.41
CA ILE A 231 -12.12 7.22 -86.42
C ILE A 231 -10.86 6.55 -85.85
N ILE A 232 -9.91 6.18 -86.71
CA ILE A 232 -8.61 5.61 -86.29
C ILE A 232 -7.89 6.57 -85.34
N GLN A 233 -7.78 7.86 -85.67
CA GLN A 233 -7.15 8.86 -84.80
C GLN A 233 -7.83 8.99 -83.43
N LEU A 234 -9.16 8.93 -83.36
CA LEU A 234 -9.88 8.96 -82.09
C LEU A 234 -9.60 7.71 -81.25
N LEU A 235 -9.55 6.53 -81.88
CA LEU A 235 -9.19 5.28 -81.21
C LEU A 235 -7.74 5.28 -80.74
N GLU A 236 -6.81 5.81 -81.55
CA GLU A 236 -5.40 6.00 -81.19
C GLU A 236 -5.27 6.94 -79.98
N ASN A 237 -5.98 8.07 -79.97
CA ASN A 237 -5.98 8.99 -78.82
C ASN A 237 -6.50 8.32 -77.54
N ILE A 238 -7.59 7.54 -77.63
CA ILE A 238 -8.12 6.79 -76.48
C ILE A 238 -7.11 5.74 -76.00
N ARG A 239 -6.48 5.01 -76.92
CA ARG A 239 -5.43 4.01 -76.60
C ARG A 239 -4.25 4.68 -75.90
N ASP A 240 -3.75 5.78 -76.46
CA ASP A 240 -2.56 6.47 -75.95
C ASP A 240 -2.82 7.06 -74.56
N GLN A 241 -4.04 7.57 -74.32
CA GLN A 241 -4.47 7.94 -72.98
C GLN A 241 -4.44 6.75 -72.01
N ARG A 242 -4.94 5.57 -72.43
CA ARG A 242 -4.90 4.34 -71.60
C ARG A 242 -3.48 3.86 -71.33
N ILE A 243 -2.58 3.96 -72.30
CA ILE A 243 -1.15 3.65 -72.14
C ILE A 243 -0.53 4.57 -71.09
N GLN A 244 -0.81 5.87 -71.16
CA GLN A 244 -0.32 6.86 -70.19
C GLN A 244 -0.89 6.64 -68.78
N GLU A 245 -2.17 6.28 -68.66
CA GLU A 245 -2.79 5.91 -67.38
C GLU A 245 -2.17 4.65 -66.76
N ASN A 246 -1.58 3.78 -67.57
CA ASN A 246 -0.99 2.50 -67.16
C ASN A 246 0.51 2.61 -66.87
N SER A 247 1.24 3.49 -67.57
CA SER A 247 2.69 3.68 -67.39
C SER A 247 3.05 4.21 -65.99
N GLY A 248 2.16 5.01 -65.38
CA GLY A 248 2.32 5.49 -64.00
C GLY A 248 1.92 4.49 -62.90
N ALA A 249 1.34 3.33 -63.25
CA ALA A 249 0.78 2.40 -62.25
C ALA A 249 1.86 1.81 -61.34
N ASN A 250 3.01 1.43 -61.89
CA ASN A 250 4.12 0.87 -61.10
C ASN A 250 4.71 1.89 -60.11
N GLU A 251 4.87 3.14 -60.55
CA GLU A 251 5.36 4.23 -59.68
C GLU A 251 4.34 4.55 -58.58
N TYR A 252 3.06 4.53 -58.90
CA TYR A 252 1.99 4.73 -57.91
C TYR A 252 1.97 3.60 -56.87
N ILE A 253 2.05 2.34 -57.30
CA ILE A 253 2.14 1.18 -56.38
C ILE A 253 3.34 1.33 -55.46
N ALA A 254 4.52 1.68 -55.98
CA ALA A 254 5.71 1.86 -55.16
C ALA A 254 5.52 2.95 -54.08
N LYS A 255 4.88 4.07 -54.42
CA LYS A 255 4.56 5.14 -53.46
C LYS A 255 3.56 4.68 -52.40
N VAL A 256 2.50 3.97 -52.80
CA VAL A 256 1.49 3.42 -51.88
C VAL A 256 2.13 2.42 -50.92
N THR A 257 2.93 1.47 -51.43
CA THR A 257 3.64 0.49 -50.60
C THR A 257 4.62 1.16 -49.64
N GLN A 258 5.41 2.13 -50.10
CA GLN A 258 6.32 2.86 -49.23
C GLN A 258 5.57 3.60 -48.11
N SER A 259 4.47 4.28 -48.44
CA SER A 259 3.65 5.00 -47.46
C SER A 259 3.03 4.04 -46.44
N TYR A 260 2.54 2.89 -46.90
CA TYR A 260 2.01 1.83 -46.05
C TYR A 260 3.07 1.29 -45.10
N ASP A 261 4.25 0.93 -45.59
CA ASP A 261 5.32 0.35 -44.77
C ASP A 261 5.79 1.30 -43.68
N VAL A 262 5.95 2.60 -44.00
CA VAL A 262 6.30 3.64 -43.02
C VAL A 262 5.21 3.76 -41.95
N THR A 263 3.96 3.91 -42.37
CA THR A 263 2.82 4.09 -41.45
C THR A 263 2.64 2.87 -40.55
N LEU A 264 2.71 1.66 -41.12
CA LEU A 264 2.57 0.41 -40.37
C LEU A 264 3.69 0.25 -39.36
N LYS A 265 4.93 0.58 -39.73
CA LYS A 265 6.08 0.53 -38.82
C LYS A 265 5.90 1.48 -37.65
N GLU A 266 5.53 2.73 -37.90
CA GLU A 266 5.28 3.72 -36.84
C GLU A 266 4.17 3.27 -35.88
N VAL A 267 3.05 2.78 -36.40
CA VAL A 267 1.94 2.26 -35.58
C VAL A 267 2.38 1.06 -34.75
N THR A 268 3.15 0.14 -35.35
CA THR A 268 3.68 -1.05 -34.66
C THR A 268 4.63 -0.66 -33.52
N GLU A 269 5.56 0.27 -33.76
CA GLU A 269 6.50 0.75 -32.73
C GLU A 269 5.77 1.41 -31.56
N VAL A 270 4.76 2.24 -31.84
CA VAL A 270 3.94 2.88 -30.80
C VAL A 270 3.16 1.83 -30.00
N ARG A 271 2.57 0.84 -30.67
CA ARG A 271 1.85 -0.27 -30.02
C ARG A 271 2.75 -1.09 -29.11
N GLU A 272 3.97 -1.41 -29.56
CA GLU A 272 4.94 -2.17 -28.75
C GLU A 272 5.39 -1.40 -27.51
N ARG A 273 5.70 -0.11 -27.65
CA ARG A 273 6.04 0.75 -26.50
C ARG A 273 4.89 0.83 -25.50
N LEU A 274 3.68 1.06 -25.99
CA LEU A 274 2.49 1.12 -25.13
C LEU A 274 2.21 -0.22 -24.45
N SER A 275 2.44 -1.35 -25.12
CA SER A 275 2.29 -2.69 -24.54
C SER A 275 3.31 -2.96 -23.43
N ALA A 276 4.54 -2.50 -23.61
CA ALA A 276 5.56 -2.56 -22.57
C ALA A 276 5.19 -1.69 -21.36
N ASP A 277 4.69 -0.48 -21.58
CA ASP A 277 4.25 0.43 -20.51
C ASP A 277 3.01 -0.10 -19.78
N TYR A 278 2.06 -0.72 -20.49
CA TYR A 278 0.94 -1.45 -19.90
C TYR A 278 1.43 -2.58 -19.00
N SER A 279 2.35 -3.41 -19.49
CA SER A 279 2.92 -4.52 -18.72
C SER A 279 3.64 -4.05 -17.46
N ARG A 280 4.40 -2.96 -17.54
CA ARG A 280 5.03 -2.31 -16.37
C ARG A 280 3.99 -1.83 -15.37
N THR A 281 2.94 -1.16 -15.85
CA THR A 281 1.84 -0.66 -15.00
C THR A 281 1.16 -1.79 -14.25
N VAL A 282 0.88 -2.93 -14.90
CA VAL A 282 0.30 -4.13 -14.27
C VAL A 282 1.20 -4.68 -13.17
N VAL A 283 2.51 -4.80 -13.43
CA VAL A 283 3.47 -5.29 -12.43
C VAL A 283 3.57 -4.34 -11.23
N THR A 284 3.65 -3.03 -11.49
CA THR A 284 3.70 -2.01 -10.44
C THR A 284 2.42 -2.00 -9.61
N LEU A 285 1.25 -2.11 -10.24
CA LEU A 285 -0.05 -2.19 -9.57
C LEU A 285 -0.13 -3.41 -8.65
N LYS A 286 0.32 -4.58 -9.12
CA LYS A 286 0.36 -5.80 -8.30
C LYS A 286 1.23 -5.60 -7.06
N ARG A 287 2.44 -5.06 -7.23
CA ARG A 287 3.35 -4.76 -6.11
C ARG A 287 2.73 -3.78 -5.11
N ARG A 288 2.08 -2.72 -5.59
CA ARG A 288 1.44 -1.72 -4.72
C ARG A 288 0.27 -2.31 -3.93
N ASN A 289 -0.52 -3.20 -4.53
CA ASN A 289 -1.56 -3.94 -3.83
C ASN A 289 -0.98 -4.84 -2.72
N GLU A 290 0.13 -5.53 -2.99
CA GLU A 290 0.84 -6.35 -1.99
C GLU A 290 1.38 -5.49 -0.83
N ASP A 291 2.04 -4.36 -1.14
CA ASP A 291 2.52 -3.39 -0.15
C ASP A 291 1.37 -2.85 0.73
N ASN A 292 0.21 -2.57 0.11
CA ASN A 292 -0.99 -2.08 0.80
C ASN A 292 -1.59 -3.15 1.72
N ALA A 293 -1.68 -4.40 1.27
CA ALA A 293 -2.17 -5.51 2.07
C ALA A 293 -1.29 -5.76 3.30
N LEU A 294 0.04 -5.74 3.13
CA LEU A 294 1.00 -5.87 4.23
C LEU A 294 0.88 -4.72 5.22
N SER A 295 0.82 -3.48 4.72
CA SER A 295 0.67 -2.29 5.57
C SER A 295 -0.63 -2.31 6.36
N THR A 296 -1.73 -2.73 5.73
CA THR A 296 -3.05 -2.89 6.37
C THR A 296 -3.02 -3.98 7.45
N LYS A 297 -2.34 -5.10 7.20
CA LYS A 297 -2.18 -6.16 8.20
C LYS A 297 -1.41 -5.66 9.42
N SER A 298 -0.29 -4.97 9.22
CA SER A 298 0.50 -4.38 10.31
C SER A 298 -0.30 -3.33 11.08
N ARG A 299 -1.04 -2.45 10.39
CA ARG A 299 -1.91 -1.45 11.01
C ARG A 299 -2.95 -2.12 11.90
N ASN A 300 -3.62 -3.15 11.40
CA ASN A 300 -4.65 -3.88 12.16
C ASN A 300 -4.08 -4.57 13.40
N GLN A 301 -2.83 -5.03 13.35
CA GLN A 301 -2.16 -5.60 14.52
C GLN A 301 -1.88 -4.52 15.56
N ILE A 302 -1.32 -3.38 15.16
CA ILE A 302 -1.06 -2.25 16.07
C ILE A 302 -2.37 -1.69 16.66
N GLN A 303 -3.46 -1.66 15.89
CA GLN A 303 -4.78 -1.26 16.40
C GLN A 303 -5.33 -2.18 17.49
N LYS A 304 -4.89 -3.45 17.54
CA LYS A 304 -5.23 -4.38 18.62
C LYS A 304 -4.28 -4.24 19.80
N ASP A 305 -2.99 -4.07 19.54
CA ASP A 305 -1.96 -4.09 20.58
C ASP A 305 -1.88 -2.79 21.38
N LEU A 306 -2.08 -1.64 20.71
CA LEU A 306 -2.02 -0.32 21.36
C LEU A 306 -2.99 -0.17 22.54
N PRO A 307 -4.30 -0.50 22.44
CA PRO A 307 -5.20 -0.38 23.59
C PRO A 307 -4.83 -1.33 24.73
N ILE A 308 -4.30 -2.52 24.43
CA ILE A 308 -3.83 -3.47 25.45
C ILE A 308 -2.63 -2.90 26.21
N ALA A 309 -1.66 -2.33 25.49
CA ALA A 309 -0.50 -1.70 26.10
C ALA A 309 -0.87 -0.46 26.93
N LEU A 310 -1.84 0.34 26.47
CA LEU A 310 -2.36 1.49 27.22
C LEU A 310 -3.10 1.07 28.50
N ASP A 311 -3.90 0.01 28.45
CA ASP A 311 -4.58 -0.52 29.63
C ASP A 311 -3.57 -1.03 30.67
N LEU A 312 -2.57 -1.80 30.21
CA LEU A 312 -1.52 -2.32 31.07
C LEU A 312 -0.68 -1.19 31.72
N LEU A 313 -0.37 -0.14 30.96
CA LEU A 313 0.30 1.06 31.48
C LEU A 313 -0.53 1.71 32.60
N GLN A 314 -1.85 1.83 32.40
CA GLN A 314 -2.73 2.40 33.41
C GLN A 314 -2.82 1.51 34.66
N GLN A 315 -2.87 0.19 34.48
CA GLN A 315 -2.85 -0.77 35.60
C GLN A 315 -1.59 -0.62 36.45
N TYR A 316 -0.39 -0.54 35.84
CA TYR A 316 0.85 -0.35 36.58
C TYR A 316 0.95 1.01 37.27
N ARG A 317 0.44 2.08 36.65
CA ARG A 317 0.34 3.41 37.29
C ARG A 317 -0.54 3.36 38.53
N ASN A 318 -1.70 2.72 38.44
CA ASN A 318 -2.60 2.53 39.57
C ASN A 318 -1.95 1.67 40.67
N GLU A 319 -1.28 0.57 40.31
CA GLU A 319 -0.56 -0.28 41.28
C GLU A 319 0.53 0.53 42.01
N ARG A 320 1.29 1.35 41.29
CA ARG A 320 2.31 2.23 41.88
C ARG A 320 1.72 3.19 42.90
N GLU A 321 0.60 3.83 42.58
CA GLU A 321 -0.09 4.74 43.49
C GLU A 321 -0.59 4.02 44.75
N ILE A 322 -1.15 2.82 44.60
CA ILE A 322 -1.60 1.99 45.72
C ILE A 322 -0.42 1.60 46.62
N VAL A 323 0.69 1.12 46.03
CA VAL A 323 1.91 0.76 46.78
C VAL A 323 2.46 1.96 47.54
N GLN A 324 2.55 3.13 46.88
CA GLN A 324 3.01 4.38 47.50
C GLN A 324 2.10 4.81 48.66
N SER A 325 0.79 4.80 48.46
CA SER A 325 -0.18 5.20 49.48
C SER A 325 -0.11 4.27 50.69
N ASN A 326 -0.06 2.96 50.46
CA ASN A 326 0.02 1.98 51.54
C ASN A 326 1.33 2.10 52.34
N TYR A 327 2.46 2.30 51.65
CA TYR A 327 3.74 2.54 52.29
C TYR A 327 3.69 3.80 53.17
N ASN A 328 3.24 4.94 52.62
CA ASN A 328 3.14 6.20 53.38
C ASN A 328 2.28 6.06 54.64
N LEU A 329 1.15 5.35 54.56
CA LEU A 329 0.28 5.08 55.71
C LEU A 329 0.97 4.22 56.76
N ARG A 330 1.69 3.17 56.35
CA ARG A 330 2.39 2.26 57.27
C ARG A 330 3.60 2.93 57.92
N THR A 331 4.41 3.68 57.16
CA THR A 331 5.51 4.49 57.70
C THR A 331 5.01 5.51 58.71
N ALA A 332 3.95 6.28 58.38
CA ALA A 332 3.39 7.26 59.32
C ALA A 332 2.88 6.62 60.62
N LYS A 333 2.29 5.42 60.52
CA LYS A 333 1.87 4.64 61.70
C LYS A 333 3.09 4.20 62.53
N ARG A 334 4.13 3.63 61.89
CA ARG A 334 5.34 3.15 62.60
C ARG A 334 6.14 4.29 63.22
N ASP A 335 6.26 5.43 62.56
CA ASP A 335 6.90 6.62 63.11
C ASP A 335 6.21 7.08 64.41
N ASN A 336 4.88 7.04 64.43
CA ASN A 336 4.12 7.35 65.63
C ASN A 336 4.32 6.31 66.74
N GLU A 337 4.35 5.02 66.42
CA GLU A 337 4.63 3.94 67.37
C GLU A 337 6.04 4.05 67.98
N VAL A 338 7.06 4.31 67.15
CA VAL A 338 8.45 4.54 67.58
C VAL A 338 8.54 5.76 68.49
N LYS A 339 7.82 6.85 68.18
CA LYS A 339 7.75 8.05 69.03
C LYS A 339 7.15 7.73 70.39
N ILE A 340 6.03 7.01 70.43
CA ILE A 340 5.36 6.58 71.68
C ILE A 340 6.30 5.72 72.52
N ILE A 341 6.95 4.71 71.93
CA ILE A 341 7.89 3.85 72.64
C ILE A 341 9.10 4.62 73.15
N THR A 342 9.63 5.56 72.37
CA THR A 342 10.77 6.39 72.78
C THR A 342 10.42 7.27 73.99
N GLN A 343 9.20 7.80 74.02
CA GLN A 343 8.70 8.54 75.17
C GLN A 343 8.49 7.62 76.39
N ALA A 344 7.90 6.44 76.22
CA ALA A 344 7.73 5.45 77.28
C ALA A 344 9.07 4.99 77.87
N TYR A 345 10.05 4.71 77.02
CA TYR A 345 11.43 4.41 77.42
C TYR A 345 12.02 5.53 78.30
N THR A 346 11.78 6.79 77.92
CA THR A 346 12.29 7.95 78.66
C THR A 346 11.66 8.05 80.05
N ILE A 347 10.35 7.84 80.18
CA ILE A 347 9.65 7.82 81.48
C ILE A 347 10.21 6.73 82.38
N VAL A 348 10.29 5.49 81.90
CA VAL A 348 10.77 4.37 82.70
C VAL A 348 12.24 4.59 83.10
N ALA A 349 13.04 5.19 82.22
CA ALA A 349 14.47 5.46 82.47
C ALA A 349 14.68 6.53 83.56
N GLN A 350 13.72 7.45 83.76
CA GLN A 350 13.78 8.41 84.85
C GLN A 350 13.66 7.74 86.23
N GLN A 351 12.99 6.59 86.34
CA GLN A 351 12.84 5.86 87.61
C GLN A 351 14.06 5.00 88.00
N VAL A 352 15.01 4.82 87.08
CA VAL A 352 16.31 4.17 87.33
C VAL A 352 17.34 5.18 87.85
N LYS A 353 17.18 6.47 87.52
CA LYS A 353 18.09 7.56 87.95
C LYS A 353 17.75 8.15 89.33
N VAL A 354 16.70 7.65 89.99
CA VAL A 354 16.24 8.00 91.34
C VAL A 354 16.31 6.76 92.22
#